data_AF-A0A4Y9N5M6-F1
#
_entry.id   AF-A0A4Y9N5M6-F1
#
_cell.length_a   1.000
_cell.length_b   1.000
_cell.length_c   1.000
_cell.angle_alpha   90.00
_cell.angle_beta   90.00
_cell.angle_gamma   90.00
#
_symmetry.space_group_name_H-M   'P 1'
#
loop_
_entity.id
_entity.type
_entity.pdbx_description
1 polymer ?
#
loop_
_entity_poly.entity_id
_entity_poly.type
_entity_poly.pdbx_seq_one_letter_code
_entity_poly.pdbx_strand_id
1 'polypeptide(L)' 'MTTTDLGMPAEGPIADAIAHSVEAHGAKETQLRGKDFKTDQEVRWCPGCGDYVILNAVQSFLPSLGIAREDMVIV' A
#
# COMPACT_ATOMS: atom_id res chain seq x y z
N MET A 1 17.41 5.21 2.46
CA MET A 1 16.02 4.87 2.07
C MET A 1 15.14 5.57 3.10
N THR A 2 14.82 6.82 2.83
CA THR A 2 14.12 7.70 3.76
C THR A 2 12.66 7.27 3.77
N THR A 3 12.26 6.58 4.83
CA THR A 3 10.86 6.40 5.19
C THR A 3 10.26 7.78 5.34
N THR A 4 9.42 8.19 4.39
CA THR A 4 8.61 9.39 4.50
C THR A 4 7.71 9.19 5.73
N ASP A 5 8.06 9.83 6.83
CA ASP A 5 7.27 9.86 8.05
C ASP A 5 6.01 10.66 7.76
N LEU A 6 4.94 9.94 7.39
CA LEU A 6 3.64 10.52 7.04
C LEU A 6 2.83 10.91 8.29
N GLY A 7 3.46 11.02 9.47
CA GLY A 7 2.75 11.33 10.71
C GLY A 7 1.63 10.33 11.00
N MET A 8 1.82 9.06 10.65
CA MET A 8 0.83 8.03 10.97
C MET A 8 0.79 7.87 12.50
N PRO A 9 -0.42 7.87 13.10
CA PRO A 9 -0.53 7.79 14.55
C PRO A 9 0.13 6.50 15.04
N ALA A 10 1.06 6.64 16.00
CA ALA A 10 1.80 5.51 16.57
C ALA A 10 0.91 4.59 17.42
N GLU A 11 -0.34 4.98 17.66
CA GLU A 11 -1.30 4.28 18.49
C GLU A 11 -2.66 4.25 17.77
N GLY A 12 -3.41 3.16 17.97
CA GLY A 12 -4.75 2.98 17.45
C GLY A 12 -4.85 1.89 16.37
N PRO A 13 -6.06 1.69 15.80
CA PRO A 13 -6.39 0.47 15.05
C PRO A 13 -5.50 0.18 13.84
N ILE A 14 -4.94 1.23 13.22
CA ILE A 14 -4.05 1.09 12.07
C ILE A 14 -2.66 0.61 12.51
N ALA A 15 -2.13 1.15 13.61
CA ALA A 15 -0.85 0.71 14.17
C ALA A 15 -0.94 -0.77 14.60
N ASP A 16 -2.07 -1.15 15.21
CA ASP A 16 -2.33 -2.54 15.60
C ASP A 16 -2.39 -3.47 14.38
N ALA A 17 -3.04 -3.04 13.30
CA ALA A 17 -3.10 -3.82 12.05
C ALA A 17 -1.71 -4.01 11.41
N ILE A 18 -0.87 -2.97 11.41
CA ILE A 18 0.51 -3.07 10.93
C ILE A 18 1.30 -4.07 11.77
N ALA A 19 1.24 -3.95 13.10
CA ALA A 19 1.95 -4.86 14.01
C ALA A 19 1.50 -6.32 13.81
N HIS A 20 0.20 -6.55 13.69
CA HIS A 20 -0.37 -7.87 13.45
C HIS A 20 0.11 -8.47 12.13
N SER A 21 0.10 -7.69 11.04
CA SER A 21 0.54 -8.14 9.73
C SER A 21 2.03 -8.52 9.71
N VAL A 22 2.87 -7.71 10.37
CA VAL A 22 4.32 -7.99 10.50
C VAL A 22 4.58 -9.26 11.31
N GLU A 23 3.82 -9.49 12.39
CA GLU A 23 3.94 -10.71 13.19
C GLU A 23 3.50 -11.96 12.40
N ALA A 24 2.38 -11.87 11.67
CA ALA A 24 1.81 -12.99 10.94
C ALA A 24 2.64 -13.41 9.72
N HIS A 25 3.16 -12.45 8.95
CA HIS A 25 3.77 -12.71 7.64
C HIS A 25 5.28 -12.47 7.59
N GLY A 26 5.83 -11.78 8.59
CA GLY A 26 7.26 -11.46 8.69
C GLY A 26 7.73 -10.34 7.75
N ALA A 27 9.00 -9.94 7.92
CA ALA A 27 9.57 -8.76 7.25
C ALA A 27 9.64 -8.87 5.71
N LYS A 28 9.70 -10.09 5.16
CA LYS A 28 9.82 -10.29 3.71
C LYS A 28 8.52 -9.96 2.97
N GLU A 29 7.39 -10.41 3.51
CA GLU A 29 6.08 -10.24 2.86
C GLU A 29 5.45 -8.87 3.14
N THR A 30 5.91 -8.18 4.20
CA THR A 30 5.50 -6.80 4.54
C THR A 30 6.34 -5.70 3.88
N GLN A 31 7.50 -6.04 3.31
CA GLN A 31 8.34 -5.12 2.53
C GLN A 31 7.95 -5.13 1.04
N LEU A 32 6.83 -4.48 0.74
CA LEU A 32 6.30 -4.39 -0.61
C LEU A 32 6.93 -3.25 -1.41
N ARG A 33 6.73 -3.27 -2.74
CA ARG A 33 7.11 -2.22 -3.68
C ARG A 33 5.88 -1.85 -4.53
N GLY A 34 5.91 -0.68 -5.16
CA GLY A 34 4.76 -0.22 -5.97
C GLY A 34 4.37 -1.17 -7.11
N LYS A 35 5.30 -1.98 -7.63
CA LYS A 35 4.99 -3.02 -8.63
C LYS A 35 4.10 -4.14 -8.08
N ASP A 36 4.13 -4.40 -6.78
CA ASP A 36 3.37 -5.48 -6.14
C ASP A 36 1.88 -5.13 -5.98
N PHE A 37 1.51 -3.87 -6.27
CA PHE A 37 0.14 -3.35 -6.31
C PHE A 37 -0.34 -3.03 -7.73
N LYS A 38 0.43 -3.40 -8.76
CA LYS A 38 0.03 -3.25 -10.17
C LYS A 38 -0.58 -4.53 -10.69
N THR A 39 -1.72 -4.41 -11.37
CA THR A 39 -2.35 -5.49 -12.11
C THR A 39 -1.84 -5.51 -13.55
N ASP A 40 -1.89 -6.68 -14.18
CA ASP A 40 -1.65 -6.89 -15.60
C ASP A 40 -2.84 -6.49 -16.47
N GLN A 41 -3.98 -6.16 -15.86
CA GLN A 41 -5.15 -5.66 -16.56
C GLN A 41 -4.92 -4.26 -17.11
N GLU A 42 -5.37 -4.06 -18.35
CA GLU A 42 -5.32 -2.76 -19.00
C GLU A 42 -6.34 -1.79 -18.37
N VAL A 43 -5.88 -0.59 -18.04
CA VAL A 43 -6.75 0.49 -17.54
C VAL A 43 -7.44 1.17 -18.72
N ARG A 44 -8.75 0.92 -18.87
CA ARG A 44 -9.59 1.40 -19.98
C ARG A 44 -10.25 2.77 -19.73
N TRP A 45 -9.59 3.66 -19.00
CA TRP A 45 -10.07 5.02 -18.77
C TRP A 45 -9.76 5.94 -19.96
N CYS A 46 -10.45 7.09 -20.03
CA CYS A 46 -10.22 8.07 -21.09
C CYS A 46 -8.82 8.69 -20.98
N PRO A 47 -8.13 8.98 -22.10
CA PRO A 47 -6.82 9.64 -22.06
C PRO A 47 -6.95 11.00 -21.36
N GLY A 48 -6.07 11.24 -20.38
CA GLY A 48 -6.11 12.44 -19.55
C GLY A 48 -7.03 12.39 -18.32
N CYS A 49 -7.67 11.24 -18.03
CA CYS A 49 -8.46 11.08 -16.81
C CYS A 49 -7.61 11.31 -15.54
N GLY A 50 -8.12 12.06 -14.57
CA GLY A 50 -7.45 12.29 -13.28
C GLY A 50 -7.27 11.02 -12.45
N ASP A 51 -8.09 9.99 -12.68
CA ASP A 51 -8.04 8.73 -11.94
C ASP A 51 -6.71 7.99 -12.13
N TYR A 52 -6.01 8.21 -13.24
CA TYR A 52 -4.64 7.70 -13.42
C TYR A 52 -3.70 8.20 -12.34
N VAL A 53 -3.86 9.46 -11.90
CA VAL A 53 -3.05 10.05 -10.83
C VAL A 53 -3.41 9.46 -9.49
N ILE A 54 -4.71 9.27 -9.22
CA ILE A 54 -5.19 8.65 -7.99
C ILE A 54 -4.67 7.21 -7.88
N LEU A 55 -4.81 6.42 -8.95
CA LEU A 55 -4.32 5.05 -9.01
C LEU A 55 -2.80 4.98 -8.73
N ASN A 56 -2.01 5.84 -9.39
CA ASN A 56 -0.57 5.86 -9.21
C ASN A 56 -0.16 6.32 -7.80
N ALA A 57 -0.87 7.28 -7.21
CA ALA A 57 -0.64 7.72 -5.83
C ALA A 57 -0.92 6.60 -4.83
N VAL A 58 -2.06 5.92 -4.96
CA VAL A 58 -2.42 4.77 -4.11
C VAL A 58 -1.39 3.66 -4.23
N GLN A 59 -1.05 3.24 -5.45
CA GLN A 59 -0.05 2.18 -5.69
C GLN A 59 1.36 2.52 -5.18
N SER A 60 1.71 3.81 -5.14
CA SER A 60 3.00 4.27 -4.62
C SER A 60 3.01 4.38 -3.09
N PHE A 61 1.87 4.68 -2.49
CA PHE A 61 1.73 4.90 -1.05
C PHE A 61 1.56 3.59 -0.26
N LEU A 62 0.71 2.66 -0.72
CA LEU A 62 0.41 1.42 0.02
C LEU A 62 1.64 0.61 0.47
N PRO A 63 2.73 0.48 -0.33
CA PRO A 63 3.94 -0.21 0.12
C PRO A 63 4.57 0.36 1.40
N SER A 64 4.34 1.64 1.69
CA SER A 64 4.93 2.30 2.87
C SER A 64 4.26 1.93 4.19
N LEU A 65 3.08 1.29 4.15
CA LEU A 65 2.32 0.93 5.34
C LEU A 65 2.92 -0.24 6.12
N GLY A 66 3.74 -1.08 5.48
CA GLY A 66 4.29 -2.28 6.14
C GLY A 66 3.26 -3.37 6.42
N ILE A 67 2.16 -3.41 5.65
CA ILE A 67 1.12 -4.43 5.72
C ILE A 67 1.31 -5.39 4.55
N ALA A 68 1.11 -6.69 4.76
CA ALA A 68 1.12 -7.69 3.71
C ALA A 68 -0.07 -7.49 2.75
N ARG A 69 0.09 -7.87 1.47
CA ARG A 69 -0.92 -7.60 0.44
C ARG A 69 -2.23 -8.34 0.70
N GLU A 70 -2.13 -9.55 1.25
CA GLU A 70 -3.23 -10.43 1.62
C GLU A 70 -4.09 -9.93 2.79
N ASP A 71 -3.58 -8.98 3.59
CA ASP A 71 -4.33 -8.34 4.68
C ASP A 71 -5.03 -7.05 4.22
N MET A 72 -4.93 -6.69 2.94
CA MET A 72 -5.52 -5.48 2.37
C MET A 72 -6.67 -5.78 1.42
N VAL A 73 -7.74 -5.00 1.55
CA VAL A 73 -8.90 -5.01 0.65
C VAL A 73 -9.16 -3.60 0.13
N ILE A 74 -9.33 -3.49 -1.19
CA ILE A 74 -9.81 -2.28 -1.87
C ILE A 74 -11.20 -2.62 -2.44
N VAL A 75 -12.21 -1.81 -2.11
CA VAL A 75 -13.63 -2.01 -2.50
C VAL A 75 -14.04 -0.99 -3.55
#